data_AF-A0A2L0BC39-F1
#
_entry.id   AF-A0A2L0BC39-F1
#
_cell.length_a   1.000
_cell.length_b   1.000
_cell.length_c   1.000
_cell.angle_alpha   90.00
_cell.angle_beta   90.00
_cell.angle_gamma   90.00
#
_symmetry.space_group_name_H-M   'P 1'
#
loop_
_entity.id
_entity.type
_entity.pdbx_description
1 polymer ?
#
loop_
_entity_poly.entity_id
_entity_poly.type
_entity_poly.pdbx_seq_one_letter_code
_entity_poly.pdbx_strand_id
1 'polypeptide(L)'
;AIGIHGEDIDSAIETYNLISERFFTHASPTLFAAATPKPNLSSCFLVAMPDDSLEGIFDCVKQCAMISKSAGGVGLHIHNIRAKNTPIAGTGGVSNGLVPMLKVFNATAHYVDQGGNKRPGAVAIYLEPWHADILEFLNLRKNTGREELRARELFYALWTPDLFMKRVENDEMWSLMCPHLCPGLSDCYGEEFEQLYEKYESEKKFTKQIEARKLWRAICSSQIETGNPFMLYKDACNRKSNQKNLGTIKSSNLCTEIVEYSSKDEIAVCNLASIAVNMFVKPDKTGYDFEKLKEVTKIVAKNLNKIIDVNYYPLPEAKNSNMRHRPIGIGVQGLADAFILLRMPYDSEEAKLLNVQIFETIYYGALEASCEVAEKDGPYSTYKGSPVSQGILQYDMWGITPTKLWDWAVLKQRIAKHGIRNSLLLSPMPTASTAQILGNNESVEPYTSNIYVRRVLSGEFQVVNHHLLKDLTDLGLWNDVMKNQIIANYGSIQNIPSIPDKLKEI
;
A
#
# COMPACT_ATOMS: atom_id res chain seq x y z
N ALA A 1 -15.78 12.57 12.71
CA ALA A 1 -15.83 12.91 14.14
C ALA A 1 -16.83 12.04 14.90
N ILE A 2 -18.12 12.37 14.96
CA ILE A 2 -19.11 11.63 15.78
C ILE A 2 -19.12 10.12 15.51
N GLY A 3 -19.12 9.69 14.24
CA GLY A 3 -19.10 8.26 13.91
C GLY A 3 -17.87 7.47 14.37
N ILE A 4 -16.78 8.14 14.76
CA ILE A 4 -15.56 7.52 15.30
C ILE A 4 -15.56 7.56 16.83
N HIS A 5 -16.00 8.68 17.41
CA HIS A 5 -15.84 8.94 18.85
C HIS A 5 -17.10 8.66 19.68
N GLY A 6 -18.27 8.54 19.05
CA GLY A 6 -19.53 8.29 19.75
C GLY A 6 -19.82 9.36 20.81
N GLU A 7 -19.93 8.93 22.06
CA GLU A 7 -20.25 9.78 23.22
C GLU A 7 -19.05 10.60 23.74
N ASP A 8 -17.83 10.31 23.27
CA ASP A 8 -16.62 11.10 23.60
C ASP A 8 -16.60 12.39 22.76
N ILE A 9 -17.40 13.36 23.19
CA ILE A 9 -17.63 14.63 22.48
C ILE A 9 -16.37 15.48 22.40
N ASP A 10 -15.53 15.47 23.43
CA ASP A 10 -14.28 16.25 23.45
C ASP A 10 -13.34 15.78 22.33
N SER A 11 -13.12 14.46 22.22
CA SER A 11 -12.32 13.91 21.11
C SER A 11 -12.98 14.11 19.75
N ALA A 12 -14.32 14.10 19.69
CA ALA A 12 -15.06 14.37 18.46
C ALA A 12 -14.83 15.82 17.98
N ILE A 13 -14.85 16.80 18.88
CA ILE A 13 -14.58 18.20 18.60
C ILE A 13 -13.12 18.40 18.17
N GLU A 14 -12.17 17.81 18.89
CA GLU A 14 -10.74 17.86 18.54
C GLU A 14 -10.50 17.33 17.12
N THR A 15 -11.08 16.17 16.79
CA THR A 15 -11.00 15.58 15.46
C THR A 15 -11.70 16.42 14.40
N TYR A 16 -12.86 17.00 14.72
CA TYR A 16 -13.57 17.89 13.80
C TYR A 16 -12.74 19.11 13.44
N ASN A 17 -12.18 19.80 14.44
CA ASN A 17 -11.37 21.00 14.23
C ASN A 17 -10.19 20.69 13.29
N LEU A 18 -9.41 19.65 13.58
CA LEU A 18 -8.25 19.28 12.77
C LEU A 18 -8.61 18.85 11.33
N ILE A 19 -9.72 18.14 11.13
CA ILE A 19 -10.19 17.79 9.78
C ILE A 19 -10.70 19.03 9.05
N SER A 20 -11.45 19.91 9.72
CA SER A 20 -12.01 21.13 9.12
C SER A 20 -10.94 22.15 8.73
N GLU A 21 -9.85 22.19 9.51
CA GLU A 21 -8.65 22.99 9.24
C GLU A 21 -7.68 22.29 8.27
N ARG A 22 -8.03 21.08 7.82
CA ARG A 22 -7.31 20.29 6.80
C ARG A 22 -5.95 19.75 7.23
N PHE A 23 -5.67 19.62 8.53
CA PHE A 23 -4.41 19.03 9.03
C PHE A 23 -4.26 17.55 8.61
N PHE A 24 -5.35 16.81 8.54
CA PHE A 24 -5.39 15.44 8.03
C PHE A 24 -6.79 15.10 7.52
N THR A 25 -6.90 13.95 6.88
CA THR A 25 -8.21 13.38 6.52
C THR A 25 -8.20 11.87 6.66
N HIS A 26 -9.36 11.30 6.95
CA HIS A 26 -9.54 9.85 6.90
C HIS A 26 -9.74 9.38 5.46
N ALA A 27 -9.51 8.09 5.19
CA ALA A 27 -9.72 7.53 3.87
C ALA A 27 -11.20 7.59 3.44
N SER A 28 -11.44 7.56 2.12
CA SER A 28 -12.77 7.71 1.52
C SER A 28 -13.85 6.79 2.13
N PRO A 29 -13.59 5.50 2.44
CA PRO A 29 -14.60 4.64 3.08
C PRO A 29 -15.04 5.17 4.45
N THR A 30 -14.11 5.67 5.26
CA THR A 30 -14.46 6.32 6.54
C THR A 30 -15.30 7.58 6.31
N LEU A 31 -14.94 8.42 5.34
CA LEU A 31 -15.70 9.63 5.00
C LEU A 31 -17.12 9.30 4.50
N PHE A 32 -17.29 8.21 3.75
CA PHE A 32 -18.58 7.79 3.21
C PHE A 32 -19.49 7.11 4.24
N ALA A 33 -18.92 6.32 5.16
CA ALA A 33 -19.68 5.37 5.95
C ALA A 33 -19.71 5.65 7.45
N ALA A 34 -18.89 6.57 7.98
CA ALA A 34 -18.95 6.94 9.39
C ALA A 34 -20.36 7.44 9.78
N ALA A 35 -20.88 6.98 10.92
CA ALA A 35 -22.24 7.25 11.41
C ALA A 35 -23.39 6.78 10.48
N THR A 36 -23.13 5.84 9.57
CA THR A 36 -24.18 5.16 8.79
C THR A 36 -24.61 3.83 9.47
N PRO A 37 -25.74 3.21 9.07
CA PRO A 37 -26.24 1.99 9.72
C PRO A 37 -25.28 0.77 9.67
N LYS A 38 -24.42 0.70 8.67
CA LYS A 38 -23.39 -0.34 8.52
C LYS A 38 -22.05 0.33 8.16
N PRO A 39 -21.33 0.86 9.16
CA PRO A 39 -20.15 1.68 8.92
C PRO A 39 -18.95 0.80 8.53
N ASN A 40 -18.79 0.49 7.24
CA ASN A 40 -17.53 -0.08 6.74
C ASN A 40 -16.53 1.04 6.46
N LEU A 41 -15.62 1.25 7.41
CA LEU A 41 -14.66 2.35 7.45
C LEU A 41 -13.29 1.95 6.88
N SER A 42 -13.01 0.65 6.78
CA SER A 42 -11.74 0.10 6.30
C SER A 42 -11.64 0.11 4.77
N SER A 43 -10.43 0.30 4.25
CA SER A 43 -10.22 0.56 2.81
C SER A 43 -9.77 -0.64 1.99
N CYS A 44 -8.91 -1.48 2.57
CA CYS A 44 -8.27 -2.57 1.86
C CYS A 44 -8.27 -3.84 2.70
N PHE A 45 -8.29 -4.97 2.01
CA PHE A 45 -8.31 -6.30 2.59
C PHE A 45 -7.26 -7.17 1.92
N LEU A 46 -6.54 -7.98 2.70
CA LEU A 46 -5.57 -8.96 2.21
C LEU A 46 -6.14 -10.36 2.44
N VAL A 47 -6.45 -11.05 1.35
CA VAL A 47 -7.13 -12.34 1.35
C VAL A 47 -6.11 -13.43 0.99
N ALA A 48 -6.12 -14.50 1.77
CA ALA A 48 -5.41 -15.72 1.45
C ALA A 48 -6.31 -16.64 0.65
N MET A 49 -5.80 -17.23 -0.43
CA MET A 49 -6.46 -18.38 -1.05
C MET A 49 -6.55 -19.53 -0.02
N PRO A 50 -7.75 -19.92 0.46
CA PRO A 50 -7.90 -20.80 1.62
C PRO A 50 -7.30 -22.20 1.42
N ASP A 51 -7.46 -22.76 0.22
CA ASP A 51 -7.05 -24.13 -0.11
C ASP A 51 -6.93 -24.33 -1.62
N ASP A 52 -6.12 -25.30 -2.05
CA ASP A 52 -5.97 -25.75 -3.44
C ASP A 52 -7.06 -26.78 -3.79
N SER A 53 -8.31 -26.34 -3.67
CA SER A 53 -9.52 -27.12 -3.92
C SER A 53 -10.62 -26.24 -4.51
N LEU A 54 -11.62 -26.87 -5.15
CA LEU A 54 -12.75 -26.13 -5.71
C LEU A 54 -13.53 -25.38 -4.62
N GLU A 55 -13.70 -26.00 -3.45
CA GLU A 55 -14.35 -25.39 -2.29
C GLU A 55 -13.57 -24.15 -1.81
N GLY A 56 -12.26 -24.29 -1.58
CA GLY A 56 -11.40 -23.17 -1.17
C GLY A 56 -11.40 -22.02 -2.17
N ILE A 57 -11.35 -22.32 -3.48
CA ILE A 57 -11.41 -21.31 -4.54
C ILE A 57 -12.74 -20.56 -4.53
N PHE A 58 -13.88 -21.25 -4.43
CA PHE A 58 -15.19 -20.59 -4.46
C PHE A 58 -15.51 -19.86 -3.14
N ASP A 59 -15.00 -20.33 -2.00
CA ASP A 59 -15.03 -19.57 -0.76
C ASP A 59 -14.24 -18.28 -0.88
N CYS A 60 -13.05 -18.32 -1.49
CA CYS A 60 -12.26 -17.12 -1.78
C CYS A 60 -13.01 -16.14 -2.71
N VAL A 61 -13.65 -16.64 -3.77
CA VAL A 61 -14.48 -15.82 -4.67
C VAL A 61 -15.62 -15.14 -3.89
N LYS A 62 -16.31 -15.88 -3.01
CA LYS A 62 -17.35 -15.34 -2.14
C LYS A 62 -16.81 -14.27 -1.20
N GLN A 63 -15.65 -14.51 -0.56
CA GLN A 63 -15.00 -13.53 0.31
C GLN A 63 -14.68 -12.23 -0.45
N CYS A 64 -14.05 -12.34 -1.63
CA CYS A 64 -13.76 -11.20 -2.50
C CYS A 64 -15.02 -10.43 -2.92
N ALA A 65 -16.10 -11.13 -3.28
CA ALA A 65 -17.38 -10.52 -3.65
C ALA A 65 -18.00 -9.73 -2.47
N MET A 66 -17.97 -10.30 -1.26
CA MET A 66 -18.51 -9.65 -0.05
C MET A 66 -17.72 -8.40 0.35
N ILE A 67 -16.39 -8.44 0.19
CA ILE A 67 -15.51 -7.29 0.39
C ILE A 67 -15.78 -6.22 -0.66
N SER A 68 -15.80 -6.59 -1.94
CA SER A 68 -16.04 -5.65 -3.05
C SER A 68 -17.39 -4.96 -2.90
N LYS A 69 -18.46 -5.71 -2.57
CA LYS A 69 -19.79 -5.15 -2.28
C LYS A 69 -19.76 -4.00 -1.26
N SER A 70 -18.82 -4.06 -0.31
CA SER A 70 -18.68 -3.08 0.77
C SER A 70 -17.63 -2.00 0.46
N ALA A 71 -17.26 -1.83 -0.82
CA ALA A 71 -16.30 -0.86 -1.33
C ALA A 71 -14.83 -1.02 -0.91
N GLY A 72 -14.44 -2.23 -0.49
CA GLY A 72 -13.06 -2.57 -0.17
C GLY A 72 -12.24 -3.02 -1.38
N GLY A 73 -11.00 -2.55 -1.48
CA GLY A 73 -10.01 -3.10 -2.42
C GLY A 73 -9.40 -4.40 -1.88
N VAL A 74 -9.06 -5.35 -2.76
CA VAL A 74 -8.53 -6.67 -2.36
C VAL A 74 -7.11 -6.88 -2.89
N GLY A 75 -6.19 -7.30 -2.02
CA GLY A 75 -4.99 -8.02 -2.42
C GLY A 75 -5.19 -9.51 -2.15
N LEU A 76 -5.00 -10.37 -3.14
CA LEU A 76 -5.22 -11.81 -3.03
C LEU A 76 -3.96 -12.56 -3.45
N HIS A 77 -3.38 -13.37 -2.56
CA HIS A 77 -2.30 -14.28 -2.93
C HIS A 77 -2.82 -15.65 -3.35
N ILE A 78 -2.26 -16.20 -4.41
CA ILE A 78 -2.69 -17.48 -5.01
C ILE A 78 -1.55 -18.49 -5.21
N HIS A 79 -0.43 -18.29 -4.51
CA HIS A 79 0.80 -19.11 -4.64
C HIS A 79 0.59 -20.61 -4.46
N ASN A 80 -0.44 -20.99 -3.69
CA ASN A 80 -0.76 -22.36 -3.33
C ASN A 80 -1.61 -23.11 -4.36
N ILE A 81 -2.17 -22.44 -5.38
CA ILE A 81 -2.99 -23.11 -6.39
C ILE A 81 -2.10 -23.90 -7.36
N ARG A 82 -2.45 -25.16 -7.62
CA ARG A 82 -1.67 -26.01 -8.53
C ARG A 82 -1.61 -25.46 -9.96
N ALA A 83 -0.43 -25.58 -10.56
CA ALA A 83 -0.18 -25.15 -11.93
C ALA A 83 -0.90 -26.03 -12.97
N LYS A 84 -0.96 -25.53 -14.21
CA LYS A 84 -1.53 -26.25 -15.35
C LYS A 84 -0.88 -27.63 -15.55
N ASN A 85 -1.69 -28.60 -15.99
CA ASN A 85 -1.32 -30.01 -16.21
C ASN A 85 -0.95 -30.82 -14.95
N THR A 86 -1.14 -30.26 -13.75
CA THR A 86 -0.96 -31.01 -12.49
C THR A 86 -2.11 -32.02 -12.32
N PRO A 87 -1.84 -33.31 -12.03
CA PRO A 87 -2.88 -34.32 -11.82
C PRO A 87 -3.87 -33.97 -10.69
N ILE A 88 -5.13 -34.39 -10.85
CA ILE A 88 -6.18 -34.24 -9.84
C ILE A 88 -6.64 -35.65 -9.43
N ALA A 89 -6.19 -36.10 -8.27
CA ALA A 89 -6.44 -37.46 -7.78
C ALA A 89 -7.93 -37.83 -7.73
N GLY A 90 -8.81 -36.90 -7.32
CA GLY A 90 -10.24 -37.18 -7.14
C GLY A 90 -11.04 -37.35 -8.44
N THR A 91 -10.64 -36.71 -9.54
CA THR A 91 -11.39 -36.74 -10.82
C THR A 91 -10.68 -37.51 -11.92
N GLY A 92 -9.42 -37.91 -11.71
CA GLY A 92 -8.58 -38.54 -12.76
C GLY A 92 -8.16 -37.59 -13.89
N GLY A 93 -8.49 -36.29 -13.78
CA GLY A 93 -8.13 -35.26 -14.75
C GLY A 93 -6.84 -34.51 -14.40
N VAL A 94 -6.59 -33.43 -15.13
CA VAL A 94 -5.48 -32.50 -14.89
C VAL A 94 -5.99 -31.08 -14.66
N SER A 95 -5.25 -30.28 -13.89
CA SER A 95 -5.56 -28.87 -13.66
C SER A 95 -5.43 -28.03 -14.92
N ASN A 96 -6.35 -27.09 -15.11
CA ASN A 96 -6.25 -26.08 -16.17
C ASN A 96 -5.38 -24.87 -15.78
N GLY A 97 -4.82 -24.85 -14.56
CA GLY A 97 -3.92 -23.83 -14.05
C GLY A 97 -4.62 -22.53 -13.62
N LEU A 98 -3.82 -21.47 -13.44
CA LEU A 98 -4.28 -20.20 -12.87
C LEU A 98 -5.22 -19.41 -13.80
N VAL A 99 -5.00 -19.46 -15.11
CA VAL A 99 -5.70 -18.58 -16.06
C VAL A 99 -7.23 -18.74 -16.00
N PRO A 100 -7.82 -19.96 -16.09
CA PRO A 100 -9.27 -20.09 -16.02
C PRO A 100 -9.86 -19.71 -14.65
N MET A 101 -9.13 -20.00 -13.56
CA MET A 101 -9.53 -19.57 -12.22
C MET A 101 -9.61 -18.04 -12.14
N LEU A 102 -8.58 -17.34 -12.62
CA LEU A 102 -8.53 -15.88 -12.59
C LEU A 102 -9.59 -15.22 -13.45
N LYS A 103 -10.13 -15.90 -14.47
CA LYS A 103 -11.29 -15.39 -15.21
C LYS A 103 -12.57 -15.37 -14.37
N VAL A 104 -12.73 -16.29 -13.42
CA VAL A 104 -13.85 -16.27 -12.47
C VAL A 104 -13.74 -15.04 -11.56
N PHE A 105 -12.53 -14.79 -11.04
CA PHE A 105 -12.26 -13.57 -10.26
C PHE A 105 -12.46 -12.29 -11.09
N ASN A 106 -12.02 -12.28 -12.35
CA ASN A 106 -12.22 -11.15 -13.26
C ASN A 106 -13.70 -10.84 -13.48
N ALA A 107 -14.51 -11.86 -13.80
CA ALA A 107 -15.95 -11.70 -13.97
C ALA A 107 -16.64 -11.25 -12.67
N THR A 108 -16.17 -11.75 -11.52
CA THR A 108 -16.69 -11.34 -10.21
C THR A 108 -16.37 -9.88 -9.90
N ALA A 109 -15.13 -9.44 -10.16
CA ALA A 109 -14.72 -8.04 -9.97
C ALA A 109 -15.53 -7.09 -10.85
N HIS A 110 -15.84 -7.49 -12.09
CA HIS A 110 -16.69 -6.73 -12.98
C HIS A 110 -18.17 -6.70 -12.54
N TYR A 111 -18.70 -7.82 -12.05
CA TYR A 111 -20.09 -7.93 -11.63
C TYR A 111 -20.37 -7.15 -10.34
N VAL A 112 -19.45 -7.17 -9.37
CA VAL A 112 -19.62 -6.53 -8.06
C VAL A 112 -18.96 -5.14 -8.05
N ASP A 113 -19.59 -4.21 -8.76
CA ASP A 113 -19.15 -2.82 -8.98
C ASP A 113 -19.53 -1.83 -7.84
N GLN A 114 -19.80 -2.35 -6.65
CA GLN A 114 -20.06 -1.56 -5.44
C GLN A 114 -21.37 -0.75 -5.47
N GLY A 115 -22.38 -1.22 -6.22
CA GLY A 115 -23.77 -0.77 -6.09
C GLY A 115 -24.08 0.54 -6.82
N GLY A 116 -23.64 0.65 -8.07
CA GLY A 116 -23.87 1.82 -8.92
C GLY A 116 -22.60 2.63 -9.20
N ASN A 117 -21.46 1.95 -9.37
CA ASN A 117 -20.20 2.54 -9.82
C ASN A 117 -19.62 3.65 -8.92
N LYS A 118 -19.94 3.67 -7.61
CA LYS A 118 -19.34 4.60 -6.65
C LYS A 118 -17.81 4.44 -6.57
N ARG A 119 -17.34 3.21 -6.78
CA ARG A 119 -15.93 2.83 -6.97
C ARG A 119 -15.92 1.43 -7.62
N PRO A 120 -15.22 1.18 -8.73
CA PRO A 120 -15.19 -0.16 -9.33
C PRO A 120 -14.54 -1.21 -8.41
N GLY A 121 -15.01 -2.45 -8.44
CA GLY A 121 -14.35 -3.58 -7.76
C GLY A 121 -12.92 -3.76 -8.28
N ALA A 122 -11.94 -3.80 -7.38
CA ALA A 122 -10.53 -3.87 -7.74
C ALA A 122 -9.80 -4.92 -6.90
N VAL A 123 -9.20 -5.88 -7.59
CA VAL A 123 -8.49 -7.02 -6.99
C VAL A 123 -7.09 -7.09 -7.59
N ALA A 124 -6.06 -7.01 -6.75
CA ALA A 124 -4.67 -7.29 -7.10
C ALA A 124 -4.32 -8.74 -6.76
N ILE A 125 -3.88 -9.49 -7.76
CA ILE A 125 -3.45 -10.88 -7.61
C ILE A 125 -1.95 -10.91 -7.40
N TYR A 126 -1.51 -11.54 -6.30
CA TYR A 126 -0.11 -11.73 -5.95
C TYR A 126 0.34 -13.14 -6.31
N LEU A 127 1.45 -13.24 -7.03
CA LEU A 127 2.08 -14.50 -7.41
C LEU A 127 3.60 -14.46 -7.23
N GLU A 128 4.20 -15.51 -6.66
CA GLU A 128 5.66 -15.65 -6.62
C GLU A 128 6.23 -16.12 -7.98
N PRO A 129 7.38 -15.59 -8.43
CA PRO A 129 7.89 -15.81 -9.79
C PRO A 129 8.41 -17.24 -10.06
N TRP A 130 8.48 -18.11 -9.05
CA TRP A 130 8.76 -19.55 -9.25
C TRP A 130 7.52 -20.32 -9.73
N HIS A 131 6.32 -19.77 -9.64
CA HIS A 131 5.11 -20.51 -10.00
C HIS A 131 5.10 -20.91 -11.47
N ALA A 132 4.73 -22.15 -11.80
CA ALA A 132 4.87 -22.66 -13.16
C ALA A 132 4.00 -21.98 -14.23
N ASP A 133 2.90 -21.34 -13.83
CA ASP A 133 2.02 -20.55 -14.72
C ASP A 133 2.43 -19.06 -14.80
N ILE A 134 3.63 -18.67 -14.33
CA ILE A 134 4.05 -17.26 -14.24
C ILE A 134 4.08 -16.54 -15.60
N LEU A 135 4.45 -17.23 -16.69
CA LEU A 135 4.53 -16.60 -18.01
C LEU A 135 3.14 -16.25 -18.54
N GLU A 136 2.16 -17.13 -18.35
CA GLU A 136 0.76 -16.88 -18.68
C GLU A 136 0.17 -15.77 -17.80
N PHE A 137 0.50 -15.78 -16.50
CA PHE A 137 0.10 -14.74 -15.54
C PHE A 137 0.52 -13.34 -16.00
N LEU A 138 1.76 -13.17 -16.46
CA LEU A 138 2.28 -11.90 -16.98
C LEU A 138 1.55 -11.39 -18.24
N ASN A 139 0.81 -12.25 -18.94
CA ASN A 139 0.09 -11.90 -20.16
C ASN A 139 -1.39 -11.54 -19.93
N LEU A 140 -1.93 -11.73 -18.72
CA LEU A 140 -3.38 -11.65 -18.46
C LEU A 140 -3.98 -10.25 -18.67
N ARG A 141 -3.21 -9.18 -18.44
CA ARG A 141 -3.65 -7.79 -18.61
C ARG A 141 -3.34 -7.21 -19.99
N LYS A 142 -2.59 -7.92 -20.84
CA LYS A 142 -2.21 -7.40 -22.16
C LYS A 142 -3.44 -7.14 -23.02
N ASN A 143 -3.42 -6.03 -23.77
CA ASN A 143 -4.52 -5.69 -24.68
C ASN A 143 -4.62 -6.69 -25.85
N THR A 144 -3.49 -7.15 -26.38
CA THR A 144 -3.41 -8.08 -27.50
C THR A 144 -3.50 -9.54 -27.06
N GLY A 145 -3.86 -10.44 -27.98
CA GLY A 145 -3.93 -11.89 -27.80
C GLY A 145 -5.34 -12.44 -27.58
N ARG A 146 -5.46 -13.75 -27.33
CA ARG A 146 -6.76 -14.44 -27.22
C ARG A 146 -7.50 -14.03 -25.95
N GLU A 147 -8.74 -13.59 -26.09
CA GLU A 147 -9.60 -13.15 -24.97
C GLU A 147 -9.82 -14.25 -23.92
N GLU A 148 -9.83 -15.50 -24.36
CA GLU A 148 -9.94 -16.65 -23.46
C GLU A 148 -8.80 -16.73 -22.44
N LEU A 149 -7.67 -16.08 -22.70
CA LEU A 149 -6.45 -16.06 -21.88
C LEU A 149 -6.21 -14.68 -21.25
N ARG A 150 -7.27 -13.88 -21.05
CA ARG A 150 -7.18 -12.52 -20.51
C ARG A 150 -8.11 -12.34 -19.32
N ALA A 151 -7.69 -11.46 -18.43
CA ALA A 151 -8.42 -11.02 -17.25
C ALA A 151 -7.98 -9.59 -16.91
N ARG A 152 -8.48 -8.61 -17.66
CA ARG A 152 -7.99 -7.22 -17.63
C ARG A 152 -8.56 -6.37 -16.49
N GLU A 153 -9.65 -6.80 -15.87
CA GLU A 153 -10.27 -6.12 -14.73
C GLU A 153 -9.45 -6.33 -13.44
N LEU A 154 -8.58 -7.34 -13.43
CA LEU A 154 -7.68 -7.63 -12.32
C LEU A 154 -6.35 -6.87 -12.46
N PHE A 155 -5.76 -6.53 -11.32
CA PHE A 155 -4.39 -6.06 -11.20
C PHE A 155 -3.48 -7.23 -10.85
N TYR A 156 -2.20 -7.12 -11.22
CA TYR A 156 -1.24 -8.21 -11.07
C TYR A 156 -0.02 -7.71 -10.31
N ALA A 157 0.50 -8.53 -9.41
CA ALA A 157 1.64 -8.20 -8.57
C ALA A 157 2.57 -9.41 -8.41
N LEU A 158 3.87 -9.16 -8.40
CA LEU A 158 4.89 -10.15 -8.10
C LEU A 158 5.32 -10.06 -6.64
N TRP A 159 5.28 -11.21 -5.96
CA TRP A 159 5.82 -11.38 -4.62
C TRP A 159 7.20 -12.03 -4.73
N THR A 160 8.23 -11.20 -4.87
CA THR A 160 9.52 -11.59 -5.44
C THR A 160 10.54 -11.97 -4.35
N PRO A 161 11.05 -13.20 -4.30
CA PRO A 161 12.16 -13.56 -3.42
C PRO A 161 13.49 -12.96 -3.92
N ASP A 162 14.40 -12.65 -3.01
CA ASP A 162 15.75 -12.15 -3.28
C ASP A 162 16.51 -13.10 -4.20
N LEU A 163 16.32 -14.42 -4.04
CA LEU A 163 16.94 -15.44 -4.89
C LEU A 163 16.66 -15.22 -6.37
N PHE A 164 15.43 -14.85 -6.75
CA PHE A 164 15.11 -14.60 -8.15
C PHE A 164 15.96 -13.44 -8.69
N MET A 165 16.09 -12.36 -7.92
CA MET A 165 16.91 -11.21 -8.31
C MET A 165 18.41 -11.57 -8.40
N LYS A 166 18.94 -12.34 -7.45
CA LYS A 166 20.31 -12.88 -7.49
C LYS A 166 20.56 -13.68 -8.79
N ARG A 167 19.62 -14.57 -9.15
CA ARG A 167 19.72 -15.39 -10.37
C ARG A 167 19.62 -14.57 -11.66
N VAL A 168 18.81 -13.51 -11.67
CA VAL A 168 18.74 -12.57 -12.80
C VAL A 168 20.07 -11.83 -12.98
N GLU A 169 20.65 -11.34 -11.89
CA GLU A 169 21.93 -10.63 -11.89
C GLU A 169 23.06 -11.52 -12.42
N ASN A 170 23.18 -12.73 -11.88
CA ASN A 170 24.23 -13.71 -12.20
C ASN A 170 24.03 -14.50 -13.50
N ASP A 171 22.93 -14.28 -14.22
CA ASP A 171 22.56 -15.03 -15.45
C ASP A 171 22.39 -16.55 -15.22
N GLU A 172 21.73 -16.90 -14.12
CA GLU A 172 21.52 -18.29 -13.72
C GLU A 172 20.17 -18.85 -14.21
N MET A 173 20.01 -20.17 -14.07
CA MET A 173 18.75 -20.86 -14.35
C MET A 173 17.73 -20.63 -13.23
N TRP A 174 16.46 -20.52 -13.61
CA TRP A 174 15.31 -20.40 -12.73
C TRP A 174 14.34 -21.55 -12.96
N SER A 175 14.02 -22.29 -11.90
CA SER A 175 13.07 -23.39 -11.91
C SER A 175 11.64 -22.92 -11.65
N LEU A 176 10.76 -23.31 -12.56
CA LEU A 176 9.33 -23.12 -12.49
C LEU A 176 8.68 -24.35 -11.85
N MET A 177 8.01 -24.15 -10.72
CA MET A 177 7.50 -25.21 -9.85
C MET A 177 5.98 -25.13 -9.67
N CYS A 178 5.36 -26.29 -9.43
CA CYS A 178 3.97 -26.38 -9.02
C CYS A 178 3.93 -26.51 -7.48
N PRO A 179 3.11 -25.72 -6.76
CA PRO A 179 3.03 -25.78 -5.30
C PRO A 179 2.58 -27.15 -4.77
N HIS A 180 1.83 -27.92 -5.57
CA HIS A 180 1.45 -29.29 -5.24
C HIS A 180 2.65 -30.24 -5.17
N LEU A 181 3.67 -30.04 -6.01
CA LEU A 181 4.91 -30.84 -6.03
C LEU A 181 5.97 -30.28 -5.08
N CYS A 182 5.94 -28.97 -4.85
CA CYS A 182 6.93 -28.20 -4.08
C CYS A 182 6.22 -27.39 -2.98
N PRO A 183 5.59 -28.05 -2.00
CA PRO A 183 4.83 -27.36 -0.95
C PRO A 183 5.78 -26.54 -0.04
N GLY A 184 5.23 -25.50 0.59
CA GLY A 184 5.91 -24.71 1.62
C GLY A 184 6.77 -23.55 1.10
N LEU A 185 6.99 -23.41 -0.22
CA LEU A 185 7.75 -22.28 -0.79
C LEU A 185 7.15 -20.92 -0.42
N SER A 186 5.82 -20.81 -0.39
CA SER A 186 5.14 -19.58 0.02
C SER A 186 5.06 -19.37 1.55
N ASP A 187 5.47 -20.37 2.34
CA ASP A 187 5.37 -20.36 3.80
C ASP A 187 6.72 -20.09 4.49
N CYS A 188 7.78 -19.90 3.72
CA CYS A 188 9.12 -19.51 4.18
C CYS A 188 9.66 -18.34 3.35
N TYR A 189 10.73 -17.68 3.81
CA TYR A 189 11.37 -16.55 3.14
C TYR A 189 12.88 -16.51 3.45
N GLY A 190 13.63 -15.70 2.72
CA GLY A 190 15.09 -15.55 2.91
C GLY A 190 15.84 -16.87 2.76
N GLU A 191 16.77 -17.14 3.66
CA GLU A 191 17.64 -18.33 3.59
C GLU A 191 16.86 -19.66 3.65
N GLU A 192 15.77 -19.72 4.41
CA GLU A 192 14.92 -20.93 4.49
C GLU A 192 14.25 -21.22 3.13
N PHE A 193 13.78 -20.16 2.45
CA PHE A 193 13.24 -20.27 1.11
C PHE A 193 14.32 -20.72 0.11
N GLU A 194 15.52 -20.12 0.16
CA GLU A 194 16.64 -20.48 -0.72
C GLU A 194 16.98 -21.97 -0.60
N GLN A 195 17.16 -22.46 0.63
CA GLN A 195 17.46 -23.87 0.89
C GLN A 195 16.35 -24.81 0.41
N LEU A 196 15.07 -24.48 0.67
CA LEU A 196 13.95 -25.31 0.27
C LEU A 196 13.79 -25.35 -1.27
N TYR A 197 13.95 -24.20 -1.91
CA TYR A 197 13.88 -24.09 -3.36
C TYR A 197 14.99 -24.89 -4.04
N GLU A 198 16.24 -24.72 -3.61
CA GLU A 198 17.39 -25.44 -4.17
C GLU A 198 17.33 -26.95 -3.89
N LYS A 199 16.78 -27.35 -2.74
CA LYS A 199 16.48 -28.76 -2.47
C LYS A 199 15.54 -29.32 -3.52
N TYR A 200 14.42 -28.65 -3.82
CA TYR A 200 13.50 -29.11 -4.86
C TYR A 200 14.14 -29.15 -6.26
N GLU A 201 15.03 -28.21 -6.57
CA GLU A 201 15.82 -28.27 -7.81
C GLU A 201 16.74 -29.50 -7.86
N SER A 202 17.44 -29.82 -6.76
CA SER A 202 18.32 -30.98 -6.67
C SER A 202 17.56 -32.32 -6.80
N GLU A 203 16.32 -32.35 -6.29
CA GLU A 203 15.40 -33.49 -6.42
C GLU A 203 14.70 -33.53 -7.79
N LYS A 204 15.00 -32.58 -8.69
CA LYS A 204 14.36 -32.41 -10.01
C LYS A 204 12.85 -32.25 -9.93
N LYS A 205 12.34 -31.66 -8.83
CA LYS A 205 10.94 -31.32 -8.63
C LYS A 205 10.67 -29.94 -9.22
N PHE A 206 10.65 -29.85 -10.54
CA PHE A 206 10.23 -28.66 -11.25
C PHE A 206 9.51 -29.03 -12.55
N THR A 207 8.62 -28.17 -13.01
CA THR A 207 7.91 -28.35 -14.28
C THR A 207 8.81 -27.97 -15.46
N LYS A 208 9.61 -26.92 -15.31
CA LYS A 208 10.49 -26.40 -16.35
C LYS A 208 11.61 -25.55 -15.75
N GLN A 209 12.77 -25.52 -16.39
CA GLN A 209 13.82 -24.53 -16.13
C GLN A 209 13.94 -23.53 -17.27
N ILE A 210 14.16 -22.27 -16.94
CA ILE A 210 14.37 -21.16 -17.90
C ILE A 210 15.52 -20.28 -17.41
N GLU A 211 16.18 -19.55 -18.30
CA GLU A 211 17.09 -18.48 -17.86
C GLU A 211 16.32 -17.45 -17.03
N ALA A 212 16.85 -17.06 -15.87
CA ALA A 212 16.20 -16.07 -15.01
C ALA A 212 15.99 -14.75 -15.75
N ARG A 213 16.97 -14.32 -16.57
CA ARG A 213 16.88 -13.14 -17.43
C ARG A 213 15.76 -13.22 -18.47
N LYS A 214 15.38 -14.41 -18.92
CA LYS A 214 14.25 -14.59 -19.84
C LYS A 214 12.93 -14.26 -19.15
N LEU A 215 12.74 -14.70 -17.91
CA LEU A 215 11.56 -14.32 -17.11
C LEU A 215 11.58 -12.81 -16.81
N TRP A 216 12.74 -12.26 -16.43
CA TRP A 216 12.90 -10.83 -16.20
C TRP A 216 12.50 -9.98 -17.40
N ARG A 217 12.96 -10.32 -18.62
CA ARG A 217 12.55 -9.63 -19.85
C ARG A 217 11.03 -9.68 -20.05
N ALA A 218 10.39 -10.82 -19.77
CA ALA A 218 8.93 -10.95 -19.88
C ALA A 218 8.19 -10.05 -18.87
N ILE A 219 8.71 -9.91 -17.65
CA ILE A 219 8.19 -9.00 -16.62
C ILE A 219 8.28 -7.56 -17.13
N CYS A 220 9.46 -7.12 -17.58
CA CYS A 220 9.66 -5.77 -18.12
C CYS A 220 8.76 -5.49 -19.33
N SER A 221 8.61 -6.44 -20.26
CA SER A 221 7.70 -6.27 -21.40
C SER A 221 6.25 -6.09 -20.95
N SER A 222 5.78 -6.84 -19.95
CA SER A 222 4.43 -6.67 -19.41
C SER A 222 4.25 -5.28 -18.76
N GLN A 223 5.24 -4.82 -18.01
CA GLN A 223 5.23 -3.51 -17.36
C GLN A 223 5.21 -2.36 -18.37
N ILE A 224 6.01 -2.45 -19.43
CA ILE A 224 6.02 -1.45 -20.51
C ILE A 224 4.66 -1.39 -21.21
N GLU A 225 4.03 -2.54 -21.46
CA GLU A 225 2.74 -2.59 -22.17
C GLU A 225 1.54 -2.18 -21.29
N THR A 226 1.59 -2.43 -19.98
CA THR A 226 0.39 -2.39 -19.13
C THR A 226 0.54 -1.65 -17.80
N GLY A 227 1.76 -1.24 -17.43
CA GLY A 227 2.10 -0.76 -16.09
C GLY A 227 2.05 -1.84 -14.99
N ASN A 228 1.80 -3.10 -15.35
CA ASN A 228 1.72 -4.25 -14.45
C ASN A 228 2.70 -5.35 -14.90
N PRO A 229 3.12 -6.27 -14.02
CA PRO A 229 2.74 -6.39 -12.63
C PRO A 229 3.45 -5.38 -11.71
N PHE A 230 2.83 -5.10 -10.56
CA PHE A 230 3.50 -4.45 -9.43
C PHE A 230 4.68 -5.30 -8.95
N MET A 231 5.70 -4.65 -8.39
CA MET A 231 6.91 -5.32 -7.88
C MET A 231 7.00 -5.16 -6.37
N LEU A 232 6.99 -6.28 -5.65
CA LEU A 232 7.22 -6.32 -4.23
C LEU A 232 8.27 -7.37 -3.88
N TYR A 233 9.09 -7.09 -2.87
CA TYR A 233 10.21 -7.93 -2.45
C TYR A 233 9.84 -8.70 -1.18
N LYS A 234 9.46 -9.97 -1.34
CA LYS A 234 8.97 -10.88 -0.29
C LYS A 234 9.89 -10.88 0.94
N ASP A 235 11.19 -11.02 0.73
CA ASP A 235 12.15 -11.19 1.82
C ASP A 235 12.40 -9.88 2.57
N ALA A 236 12.35 -8.74 1.87
CA ALA A 236 12.40 -7.43 2.51
C ALA A 236 11.14 -7.17 3.36
N CYS A 237 9.97 -7.48 2.81
CA CYS A 237 8.68 -7.37 3.51
C CYS A 237 8.64 -8.23 4.78
N ASN A 238 9.06 -9.50 4.69
CA ASN A 238 9.03 -10.41 5.82
C ASN A 238 10.11 -10.11 6.88
N ARG A 239 11.37 -9.85 6.49
CA ARG A 239 12.44 -9.53 7.46
C ARG A 239 12.14 -8.28 8.28
N LYS A 240 11.45 -7.31 7.68
CA LYS A 240 11.26 -5.95 8.22
C LYS A 240 9.81 -5.66 8.62
N SER A 241 9.03 -6.69 8.90
CA SER A 241 7.68 -6.55 9.46
C SER A 241 7.69 -6.80 10.96
N ASN A 242 6.94 -5.98 11.70
CA ASN A 242 6.65 -6.24 13.12
C ASN A 242 5.71 -7.43 13.31
N GLN A 243 5.02 -7.86 12.25
CA GLN A 243 4.14 -9.03 12.26
C GLN A 243 4.85 -10.34 11.90
N LYS A 244 6.19 -10.35 11.73
CA LYS A 244 6.93 -11.58 11.37
C LYS A 244 6.81 -12.71 12.41
N ASN A 245 6.36 -12.40 13.63
CA ASN A 245 6.04 -13.40 14.65
C ASN A 245 4.75 -14.20 14.37
N LEU A 246 3.94 -13.80 13.38
CA LEU A 246 2.70 -14.49 12.99
C LEU A 246 2.94 -15.60 11.96
N GLY A 247 4.05 -15.51 11.22
CA GLY A 247 4.39 -16.39 10.11
C GLY A 247 4.76 -15.59 8.86
N THR A 248 4.93 -16.30 7.74
CA THR A 248 5.31 -15.69 6.46
C THR A 248 4.13 -14.92 5.86
N ILE A 249 4.35 -13.63 5.62
CA ILE A 249 3.47 -12.72 4.89
C ILE A 249 3.57 -13.04 3.39
N LYS A 250 2.41 -13.19 2.75
CA LYS A 250 2.28 -13.74 1.40
C LYS A 250 1.86 -12.73 0.32
N SER A 251 1.44 -11.54 0.71
CA SER A 251 1.08 -10.47 -0.25
C SER A 251 1.12 -9.10 0.41
N SER A 252 0.90 -8.10 -0.42
CA SER A 252 0.43 -6.79 0.00
C SER A 252 -1.05 -6.60 -0.42
N ASN A 253 -1.58 -5.39 -0.30
CA ASN A 253 -2.94 -5.03 -0.70
C ASN A 253 -3.03 -4.58 -2.18
N LEU A 254 -4.18 -4.04 -2.58
CA LEU A 254 -4.41 -3.48 -3.91
C LEU A 254 -3.39 -2.40 -4.33
N CYS A 255 -2.99 -1.54 -3.40
CA CYS A 255 -2.15 -0.37 -3.66
C CYS A 255 -0.69 -0.53 -3.19
N THR A 256 -0.31 -1.75 -2.81
CA THR A 256 1.06 -2.18 -2.48
C THR A 256 1.68 -1.64 -1.19
N GLU A 257 1.00 -0.77 -0.44
CA GLU A 257 1.51 -0.12 0.77
C GLU A 257 1.35 -0.95 2.05
N ILE A 258 0.43 -1.93 2.07
CA ILE A 258 0.10 -2.71 3.27
C ILE A 258 0.74 -4.07 3.25
N VAL A 259 1.61 -4.34 4.22
CA VAL A 259 2.28 -5.63 4.38
C VAL A 259 1.82 -6.26 5.69
N GLU A 260 0.68 -6.96 5.62
CA GLU A 260 0.05 -7.61 6.77
C GLU A 260 -0.08 -9.12 6.57
N TYR A 261 0.00 -9.86 7.67
CA TYR A 261 -0.23 -11.30 7.68
C TYR A 261 -1.68 -11.64 7.33
N SER A 262 -1.85 -12.64 6.48
CA SER A 262 -3.14 -13.24 6.13
C SER A 262 -3.02 -14.75 6.07
N SER A 263 -4.13 -15.43 6.38
CA SER A 263 -4.22 -16.88 6.40
C SER A 263 -5.66 -17.30 6.08
N LYS A 264 -5.94 -18.61 6.11
CA LYS A 264 -7.29 -19.14 5.91
C LYS A 264 -8.32 -18.51 6.86
N ASP A 265 -7.92 -18.24 8.11
CA ASP A 265 -8.82 -17.77 9.17
C ASP A 265 -8.69 -16.25 9.44
N GLU A 266 -7.80 -15.57 8.72
CA GLU A 266 -7.46 -14.17 8.94
C GLU A 266 -7.34 -13.42 7.60
N ILE A 267 -8.30 -12.53 7.35
CA ILE A 267 -8.23 -11.56 6.26
C ILE A 267 -7.70 -10.26 6.86
N ALA A 268 -6.51 -9.83 6.46
CA ALA A 268 -5.93 -8.61 7.01
C ALA A 268 -6.73 -7.37 6.57
N VAL A 269 -6.79 -6.33 7.40
CA VAL A 269 -7.68 -5.18 7.21
C VAL A 269 -6.95 -3.89 7.45
N CYS A 270 -7.06 -2.98 6.49
CA CYS A 270 -6.37 -1.72 6.53
C CYS A 270 -7.27 -0.53 6.90
N ASN A 271 -6.90 0.18 7.98
CA ASN A 271 -7.57 1.38 8.49
C ASN A 271 -6.70 2.60 8.21
N LEU A 272 -7.17 3.49 7.34
CA LEU A 272 -6.31 4.49 6.69
C LEU A 272 -6.68 5.94 6.99
N ALA A 273 -5.66 6.76 7.17
CA ALA A 273 -5.75 8.22 7.15
C ALA A 273 -4.46 8.83 6.61
N SER A 274 -4.54 10.03 6.02
CA SER A 274 -3.40 10.76 5.48
C SER A 274 -3.26 12.15 6.10
N ILE A 275 -2.06 12.45 6.58
CA ILE A 275 -1.70 13.76 7.15
C ILE A 275 -1.28 14.70 6.02
N ALA A 276 -1.81 15.93 6.02
CA ALA A 276 -1.47 16.96 5.04
C ALA A 276 -0.15 17.65 5.48
N VAL A 277 0.98 17.12 5.03
CA VAL A 277 2.30 17.54 5.56
C VAL A 277 2.68 18.98 5.20
N ASN A 278 2.04 19.57 4.20
CA ASN A 278 2.17 20.98 3.86
C ASN A 278 1.60 21.93 4.93
N MET A 279 0.65 21.48 5.75
CA MET A 279 0.02 22.31 6.80
C MET A 279 0.94 22.62 7.98
N PHE A 280 2.09 21.95 8.08
CA PHE A 280 3.06 22.14 9.16
C PHE A 280 4.24 23.02 8.75
N VAL A 281 4.23 23.57 7.52
CA VAL A 281 5.13 24.66 7.14
C VAL A 281 4.70 25.91 7.91
N LYS A 282 5.62 26.55 8.62
CA LYS A 282 5.32 27.74 9.42
C LYS A 282 4.75 28.87 8.54
N PRO A 283 3.84 29.73 9.04
CA PRO A 283 3.23 30.78 8.23
C PRO A 283 4.22 31.76 7.58
N ASP A 284 5.36 31.99 8.24
CA ASP A 284 6.47 32.82 7.75
C ASP A 284 7.38 32.09 6.74
N LYS A 285 7.11 30.80 6.48
CA LYS A 285 7.86 29.90 5.59
C LYS A 285 9.34 29.72 5.98
N THR A 286 9.71 30.00 7.22
CA THR A 286 11.11 29.89 7.67
C THR A 286 11.47 28.50 8.20
N GLY A 287 10.49 27.61 8.35
CA GLY A 287 10.74 26.25 8.81
C GLY A 287 9.49 25.40 8.93
N TYR A 288 9.64 24.29 9.64
CA TYR A 288 8.65 23.23 9.75
C TYR A 288 8.33 22.93 11.23
N ASP A 289 7.05 22.71 11.55
CA ASP A 289 6.56 22.47 12.91
C ASP A 289 6.40 20.97 13.21
N PHE A 290 7.51 20.35 13.65
CA PHE A 290 7.55 18.94 13.99
C PHE A 290 6.76 18.60 15.27
N GLU A 291 6.62 19.54 16.21
CA GLU A 291 5.84 19.30 17.42
C GLU A 291 4.35 19.21 17.09
N LYS A 292 3.84 20.12 16.27
CA LYS A 292 2.45 20.06 15.81
C LYS A 292 2.19 18.82 14.95
N LEU A 293 3.14 18.42 14.10
CA LEU A 293 3.06 17.18 13.33
C LEU A 293 2.94 15.95 14.24
N LYS A 294 3.75 15.88 15.31
CA LYS A 294 3.68 14.80 16.30
C LYS A 294 2.32 14.79 17.00
N GLU A 295 1.83 15.94 17.45
CA GLU A 295 0.53 16.09 18.11
C GLU A 295 -0.62 15.57 17.23
N VAL A 296 -0.71 16.05 15.98
CA VAL A 296 -1.74 15.61 15.03
C VAL A 296 -1.60 14.12 14.75
N THR A 297 -0.39 13.61 14.57
CA THR A 297 -0.16 12.18 14.34
C THR A 297 -0.70 11.31 15.47
N LYS A 298 -0.52 11.73 16.73
CA LYS A 298 -1.07 11.01 17.89
C LYS A 298 -2.59 10.93 17.86
N ILE A 299 -3.25 12.01 17.44
CA ILE A 299 -4.71 12.05 17.30
C ILE A 299 -5.16 11.12 16.17
N VAL A 300 -4.50 11.17 15.00
CA VAL A 300 -4.77 10.26 13.88
C VAL A 300 -4.63 8.79 14.32
N ALA A 301 -3.55 8.45 15.03
CA ALA A 301 -3.33 7.09 15.53
C ALA A 301 -4.46 6.62 16.47
N LYS A 302 -4.88 7.48 17.41
CA LYS A 302 -6.00 7.19 18.33
C LYS A 302 -7.33 7.04 17.59
N ASN A 303 -7.59 7.87 16.59
CA ASN A 303 -8.79 7.79 15.76
C ASN A 303 -8.84 6.47 14.98
N LEU A 304 -7.74 6.10 14.34
CA LEU A 304 -7.63 4.83 13.61
C LEU A 304 -7.78 3.63 14.56
N ASN A 305 -7.23 3.69 15.77
CA ASN A 305 -7.45 2.64 16.76
C ASN A 305 -8.93 2.52 17.17
N LYS A 306 -9.66 3.64 17.34
CA LYS A 306 -11.11 3.62 17.61
C LYS A 306 -11.90 3.05 16.42
N ILE A 307 -11.48 3.37 15.19
CA ILE A 307 -12.09 2.85 13.96
C ILE A 307 -12.12 1.31 13.97
N ILE A 308 -11.07 0.64 14.46
CA ILE A 308 -11.02 -0.83 14.53
C ILE A 308 -12.22 -1.39 15.31
N ASP A 309 -12.62 -0.74 16.40
CA ASP A 309 -13.68 -1.24 17.28
C ASP A 309 -15.08 -0.90 16.76
N VAL A 310 -15.25 0.25 16.10
CA VAL A 310 -16.56 0.70 15.56
C VAL A 310 -16.85 0.16 14.16
N ASN A 311 -15.85 -0.38 13.47
CA ASN A 311 -15.99 -0.83 12.09
C ASN A 311 -16.97 -2.01 11.95
N TYR A 312 -17.81 -1.96 10.92
CA TYR A 312 -18.58 -3.11 10.47
C TYR A 312 -17.73 -3.97 9.51
N TYR A 313 -17.39 -5.19 9.93
CA TYR A 313 -16.64 -6.13 9.11
C TYR A 313 -17.59 -6.98 8.26
N PRO A 314 -17.39 -7.06 6.93
CA PRO A 314 -18.24 -7.86 6.05
C PRO A 314 -18.04 -9.38 6.25
N LEU A 315 -16.92 -9.78 6.82
CA LEU A 315 -16.50 -11.17 7.01
C LEU A 315 -15.92 -11.38 8.42
N PRO A 316 -16.18 -12.53 9.07
CA PRO A 316 -15.66 -12.81 10.42
C PRO A 316 -14.13 -12.91 10.47
N GLU A 317 -13.48 -13.43 9.43
CA GLU A 317 -12.01 -13.55 9.30
C GLU A 317 -11.34 -12.17 9.31
N ALA A 318 -12.01 -11.17 8.73
CA ALA A 318 -11.56 -9.78 8.75
C ALA A 318 -11.63 -9.16 10.14
N LYS A 319 -12.73 -9.42 10.88
CA LYS A 319 -12.87 -8.99 12.27
C LYS A 319 -11.83 -9.68 13.16
N ASN A 320 -11.63 -10.98 12.96
CA ASN A 320 -10.66 -11.78 13.71
C ASN A 320 -9.24 -11.19 13.59
N SER A 321 -8.77 -10.96 12.36
CA SER A 321 -7.44 -10.38 12.11
C SER A 321 -7.30 -8.99 12.74
N ASN A 322 -8.24 -8.08 12.47
CA ASN A 322 -8.09 -6.70 12.92
C ASN A 322 -8.18 -6.57 14.46
N MET A 323 -9.02 -7.37 15.12
CA MET A 323 -9.09 -7.36 16.59
C MET A 323 -7.86 -7.96 17.27
N ARG A 324 -7.18 -8.92 16.62
CA ARG A 324 -5.97 -9.58 17.16
C ARG A 324 -4.72 -8.72 17.03
N HIS A 325 -4.51 -8.11 15.86
CA HIS A 325 -3.25 -7.44 15.53
C HIS A 325 -3.37 -5.92 15.58
N ARG A 326 -4.59 -5.41 15.39
CA ARG A 326 -4.93 -3.99 15.43
C ARG A 326 -4.05 -3.08 14.55
N PRO A 327 -3.69 -3.45 13.32
CA PRO A 327 -2.89 -2.59 12.46
C PRO A 327 -3.64 -1.31 12.08
N ILE A 328 -2.88 -0.23 11.93
CA ILE A 328 -3.36 1.04 11.37
C ILE A 328 -2.37 1.49 10.30
N GLY A 329 -2.84 2.30 9.35
CA GLY A 329 -2.05 2.84 8.26
C GLY A 329 -2.13 4.36 8.19
N ILE A 330 -1.13 5.02 8.76
CA ILE A 330 -0.94 6.47 8.65
C ILE A 330 -0.06 6.75 7.44
N GLY A 331 -0.59 7.52 6.50
CA GLY A 331 0.14 8.03 5.35
C GLY A 331 0.24 9.55 5.37
N VAL A 332 0.74 10.09 4.26
CA VAL A 332 0.89 11.53 4.06
C VAL A 332 0.33 11.93 2.70
N GLN A 333 0.12 13.22 2.52
CA GLN A 333 -0.17 13.87 1.24
C GLN A 333 0.41 15.27 1.25
N GLY A 334 0.69 15.83 0.07
CA GLY A 334 1.26 17.16 -0.07
C GLY A 334 2.73 17.27 0.33
N LEU A 335 3.51 16.19 0.14
CA LEU A 335 4.96 16.23 0.37
C LEU A 335 5.64 17.20 -0.60
N ALA A 336 5.30 17.14 -1.88
CA ALA A 336 5.80 18.09 -2.87
C ALA A 336 5.37 19.53 -2.57
N ASP A 337 4.13 19.75 -2.12
CA ASP A 337 3.67 21.07 -1.68
C ASP A 337 4.52 21.61 -0.52
N ALA A 338 4.85 20.78 0.47
CA ALA A 338 5.68 21.18 1.60
C ALA A 338 7.08 21.64 1.13
N PHE A 339 7.69 20.92 0.19
CA PHE A 339 8.99 21.30 -0.39
C PHE A 339 8.89 22.60 -1.19
N ILE A 340 7.87 22.76 -2.03
CA ILE A 340 7.66 23.99 -2.81
C ILE A 340 7.44 25.19 -1.89
N LEU A 341 6.64 25.04 -0.83
CA LEU A 341 6.38 26.10 0.15
C LEU A 341 7.66 26.56 0.87
N LEU A 342 8.58 25.64 1.12
CA LEU A 342 9.89 25.88 1.73
C LEU A 342 10.99 26.22 0.72
N ARG A 343 10.65 26.31 -0.58
CA ARG A 343 11.60 26.61 -1.68
C ARG A 343 12.73 25.58 -1.79
N MET A 344 12.41 24.32 -1.58
CA MET A 344 13.34 23.20 -1.70
C MET A 344 13.04 22.41 -2.99
N PRO A 345 14.00 22.31 -3.94
CA PRO A 345 13.90 21.34 -5.02
C PRO A 345 13.68 19.94 -4.46
N TYR A 346 12.86 19.13 -5.13
CA TYR A 346 12.46 17.82 -4.60
C TYR A 346 13.67 16.89 -4.36
N ASP A 347 14.71 17.00 -5.19
CA ASP A 347 15.95 16.23 -5.14
C ASP A 347 17.09 16.90 -4.33
N SER A 348 16.82 18.00 -3.64
CA SER A 348 17.82 18.69 -2.83
C SER A 348 18.16 17.94 -1.53
N GLU A 349 19.37 18.15 -0.98
CA GLU A 349 19.75 17.53 0.30
C GLU A 349 18.90 18.06 1.47
N GLU A 350 18.41 19.30 1.41
CA GLU A 350 17.47 19.86 2.38
C GLU A 350 16.11 19.14 2.32
N ALA A 351 15.56 18.90 1.12
CA ALA A 351 14.32 18.16 0.95
C ALA A 351 14.45 16.72 1.44
N LYS A 352 15.59 16.08 1.18
CA LYS A 352 15.92 14.73 1.67
C LYS A 352 16.01 14.67 3.20
N LEU A 353 16.64 15.65 3.85
CA LEU A 353 16.70 15.73 5.30
C LEU A 353 15.29 15.96 5.89
N LEU A 354 14.53 16.88 5.32
CA LEU A 354 13.16 17.15 5.76
C LEU A 354 12.26 15.93 5.60
N ASN A 355 12.39 15.19 4.50
CA ASN A 355 11.71 13.91 4.29
C ASN A 355 11.99 12.94 5.45
N VAL A 356 13.26 12.74 5.82
CA VAL A 356 13.64 11.90 6.97
C VAL A 356 12.97 12.39 8.25
N GLN A 357 13.04 13.69 8.54
CA GLN A 357 12.51 14.27 9.77
C GLN A 357 10.97 14.20 9.86
N ILE A 358 10.24 14.39 8.75
CA ILE A 358 8.79 14.25 8.69
C ILE A 358 8.39 12.81 9.05
N PHE A 359 8.97 11.81 8.38
CA PHE A 359 8.61 10.41 8.64
C PHE A 359 9.11 9.91 10.00
N GLU A 360 10.26 10.39 10.48
CA GLU A 360 10.74 10.14 11.83
C GLU A 360 9.74 10.64 12.88
N THR A 361 9.22 11.86 12.69
CA THR A 361 8.22 12.48 13.56
C THR A 361 6.88 11.73 13.57
N ILE A 362 6.38 11.35 12.39
CA ILE A 362 5.12 10.60 12.29
C ILE A 362 5.29 9.23 12.95
N TYR A 363 6.41 8.54 12.73
CA TYR A 363 6.63 7.23 13.34
C TYR A 363 6.74 7.33 14.87
N TYR A 364 7.48 8.33 15.37
CA TYR A 364 7.62 8.59 16.80
C TYR A 364 6.26 8.90 17.45
N GLY A 365 5.50 9.85 16.89
CA GLY A 365 4.18 10.23 17.39
C GLY A 365 3.18 9.08 17.38
N ALA A 366 3.16 8.27 16.32
CA ALA A 366 2.27 7.11 16.21
C ALA A 366 2.61 6.02 17.25
N LEU A 367 3.91 5.73 17.46
CA LEU A 367 4.36 4.79 18.49
C LEU A 367 4.03 5.29 19.90
N GLU A 368 4.24 6.58 20.17
CA GLU A 368 3.92 7.19 21.46
C GLU A 368 2.42 7.08 21.75
N ALA A 369 1.55 7.45 20.80
CA ALA A 369 0.10 7.28 20.96
C ALA A 369 -0.29 5.80 21.14
N SER A 370 0.30 4.88 20.38
CA SER A 370 0.00 3.45 20.52
C SER A 370 0.45 2.90 21.88
N CYS A 371 1.56 3.39 22.43
CA CYS A 371 2.02 3.07 23.78
C CYS A 371 1.11 3.66 24.86
N GLU A 372 0.63 4.90 24.71
CA GLU A 372 -0.34 5.54 25.62
C GLU A 372 -1.66 4.77 25.68
N VAL A 373 -2.13 4.24 24.55
CA VAL A 373 -3.34 3.40 24.52
C VAL A 373 -3.05 2.04 25.15
N ALA A 374 -1.89 1.44 24.92
CA ALA A 374 -1.51 0.18 25.55
C ALA A 374 -1.36 0.29 27.08
N GLU A 375 -0.93 1.44 27.59
CA GLU A 375 -0.88 1.71 29.03
C GLU A 375 -2.28 1.67 29.68
N LYS A 376 -3.34 2.03 28.94
CA LYS A 376 -4.73 2.00 29.41
C LYS A 376 -5.42 0.66 29.15
N ASP A 377 -5.30 0.15 27.93
CA ASP A 377 -6.12 -0.96 27.42
C ASP A 377 -5.33 -2.28 27.26
N GLY A 378 -4.05 -2.26 27.58
CA GLY A 378 -3.09 -3.33 27.31
C GLY A 378 -2.61 -3.35 25.84
N PRO A 379 -1.51 -4.07 25.55
CA PRO A 379 -1.03 -4.26 24.19
C PRO A 379 -2.00 -5.08 23.32
N TYR A 380 -1.82 -5.08 22.00
CA TYR A 380 -2.58 -5.98 21.12
C TYR A 380 -2.28 -7.46 21.41
N SER A 381 -3.21 -8.36 21.06
CA SER A 381 -3.20 -9.73 21.58
C SER A 381 -1.98 -10.54 21.16
N THR A 382 -1.40 -10.24 19.99
CA THR A 382 -0.20 -10.93 19.47
C THR A 382 1.08 -10.11 19.62
N TYR A 383 1.14 -9.18 20.57
CA TYR A 383 2.32 -8.34 20.82
C TYR A 383 3.53 -9.14 21.30
N LYS A 384 3.32 -10.09 22.21
CA LYS A 384 4.40 -10.89 22.78
C LYS A 384 5.09 -11.72 21.68
N GLY A 385 6.41 -11.58 21.59
CA GLY A 385 7.22 -12.24 20.55
C GLY A 385 7.39 -11.41 19.28
N SER A 386 6.67 -10.30 19.12
CA SER A 386 6.94 -9.34 18.04
C SER A 386 8.30 -8.65 18.24
N PRO A 387 8.94 -8.16 17.17
CA PRO A 387 10.18 -7.39 17.28
C PRO A 387 10.09 -6.19 18.21
N VAL A 388 8.97 -5.45 18.19
CA VAL A 388 8.79 -4.30 19.08
C VAL A 388 8.76 -4.74 20.54
N SER A 389 8.24 -5.94 20.86
CA SER A 389 8.33 -6.51 22.22
C SER A 389 9.75 -6.84 22.68
N GLN A 390 10.71 -6.86 21.76
CA GLN A 390 12.13 -7.06 22.00
C GLN A 390 12.93 -5.74 21.89
N GLY A 391 12.25 -4.59 21.78
CA GLY A 391 12.90 -3.28 21.64
C GLY A 391 13.45 -2.98 20.22
N ILE A 392 13.05 -3.78 19.22
CA ILE A 392 13.44 -3.62 17.82
C ILE A 392 12.32 -2.84 17.10
N LEU A 393 12.61 -1.60 16.73
CA LEU A 393 11.74 -0.74 15.93
C LEU A 393 12.12 -0.82 14.45
N GLN A 394 11.35 -0.14 13.60
CA GLN A 394 11.49 -0.28 12.15
C GLN A 394 12.90 0.07 11.66
N TYR A 395 13.47 1.20 12.07
CA TYR A 395 14.82 1.62 11.65
C TYR A 395 15.92 0.64 12.07
N ASP A 396 15.75 -0.07 13.19
CA ASP A 396 16.70 -1.11 13.63
C ASP A 396 16.74 -2.26 12.60
N MET A 397 15.58 -2.63 12.04
CA MET A 397 15.49 -3.67 11.00
C MET A 397 16.11 -3.25 9.66
N TRP A 398 16.37 -1.95 9.47
CA TRP A 398 17.09 -1.41 8.33
C TRP A 398 18.56 -1.10 8.64
N GLY A 399 19.01 -1.28 9.89
CA GLY A 399 20.36 -0.90 10.31
C GLY A 399 20.61 0.61 10.29
N ILE A 400 19.56 1.42 10.43
CA ILE A 400 19.63 2.89 10.36
C ILE A 400 19.59 3.47 11.77
N THR A 401 20.45 4.46 12.03
CA THR A 401 20.36 5.31 13.22
C THR A 401 19.51 6.55 12.89
N PRO A 402 18.41 6.82 13.63
CA PRO A 402 17.59 8.02 13.43
C PRO A 402 18.35 9.32 13.66
N THR A 403 17.75 10.46 13.29
CA THR A 403 18.29 11.76 13.65
C THR A 403 18.16 11.99 15.17
N LYS A 404 18.69 13.13 15.65
CA LYS A 404 18.57 13.53 17.06
C LYS A 404 17.28 14.33 17.35
N LEU A 405 16.33 14.35 16.41
CA LEU A 405 15.11 15.16 16.53
C LEU A 405 14.21 14.65 17.68
N TRP A 406 14.16 13.34 17.89
CA TRP A 406 13.35 12.72 18.94
C TRP A 406 14.17 11.76 19.83
N ASP A 407 13.78 11.64 21.10
CA ASP A 407 14.43 10.73 22.05
C ASP A 407 13.86 9.31 21.96
N TRP A 408 14.43 8.54 21.04
CA TRP A 408 14.06 7.15 20.82
C TRP A 408 14.36 6.23 22.02
N ALA A 409 15.33 6.57 22.87
CA ALA A 409 15.68 5.75 24.02
C ALA A 409 14.57 5.82 25.09
N VAL A 410 14.06 7.02 25.36
CA VAL A 410 12.92 7.22 26.26
C VAL A 410 11.68 6.50 25.74
N LEU A 411 11.39 6.60 24.44
CA LEU A 411 10.24 5.92 23.84
C LEU A 411 10.39 4.39 23.92
N LYS A 412 11.56 3.82 23.60
CA LYS A 412 11.82 2.38 23.73
C LYS A 412 11.65 1.89 25.18
N GLN A 413 12.05 2.68 26.18
CA GLN A 413 11.84 2.33 27.60
C GLN A 413 10.35 2.30 27.96
N ARG A 414 9.57 3.28 27.50
CA ARG A 414 8.11 3.27 27.71
C ARG A 414 7.45 2.07 27.03
N ILE A 415 7.82 1.79 25.78
CA ILE A 415 7.32 0.62 25.04
C ILE A 415 7.70 -0.69 25.74
N ALA A 416 8.91 -0.82 26.26
CA ALA A 416 9.34 -2.01 27.00
C ALA A 416 8.49 -2.25 28.26
N LYS A 417 8.00 -1.18 28.90
CA LYS A 417 7.17 -1.26 30.10
C LYS A 417 5.69 -1.54 29.81
N HIS A 418 5.13 -0.90 28.78
CA HIS A 418 3.68 -0.88 28.55
C HIS A 418 3.23 -1.63 27.28
N GLY A 419 4.15 -1.89 26.35
CA GLY A 419 3.84 -2.38 25.02
C GLY A 419 3.24 -1.31 24.10
N ILE A 420 2.67 -1.75 22.98
CA ILE A 420 1.92 -0.88 22.05
C ILE A 420 0.59 -1.53 21.67
N ARG A 421 -0.39 -0.71 21.30
CA ARG A 421 -1.76 -1.15 21.01
C ARG A 421 -1.95 -1.63 19.56
N ASN A 422 -1.05 -1.28 18.65
CA ASN A 422 -1.21 -1.53 17.22
C ASN A 422 0.04 -2.24 16.67
N SER A 423 -0.12 -3.31 15.90
CA SER A 423 1.03 -4.06 15.37
C SER A 423 1.83 -3.29 14.31
N LEU A 424 1.14 -2.47 13.51
CA LEU A 424 1.70 -1.65 12.43
C LEU A 424 1.04 -0.27 12.48
N LEU A 425 1.74 0.75 11.99
CA LEU A 425 1.35 2.16 12.19
C LEU A 425 1.36 3.01 10.93
N LEU A 426 2.37 2.85 10.07
CA LEU A 426 2.61 3.74 8.92
C LEU A 426 2.53 2.94 7.63
N SER A 427 1.82 3.49 6.65
CA SER A 427 1.71 2.95 5.30
C SER A 427 1.29 4.07 4.33
N PRO A 428 2.23 4.87 3.81
CA PRO A 428 1.92 5.91 2.84
C PRO A 428 1.19 5.34 1.62
N MET A 429 -0.09 5.66 1.50
CA MET A 429 -0.98 5.16 0.47
C MET A 429 -1.09 6.14 -0.70
N PRO A 430 -1.61 5.71 -1.87
CA PRO A 430 -2.13 6.63 -2.87
C PRO A 430 -3.29 7.45 -2.29
N THR A 431 -3.22 8.77 -2.41
CA THR A 431 -4.23 9.70 -1.87
C THR A 431 -5.05 10.36 -2.98
N ALA A 432 -5.31 9.63 -4.07
CA ALA A 432 -5.87 10.16 -5.32
C ALA A 432 -7.14 11.00 -5.12
N SER A 433 -8.08 10.56 -4.29
CA SER A 433 -9.30 11.34 -4.03
C SER A 433 -9.11 12.36 -2.90
N THR A 434 -8.41 11.99 -1.82
CA THR A 434 -8.31 12.81 -0.61
C THR A 434 -7.38 14.01 -0.78
N ALA A 435 -6.27 13.86 -1.51
CA ALA A 435 -5.38 14.98 -1.84
C ALA A 435 -6.07 15.99 -2.74
N GLN A 436 -6.89 15.54 -3.68
CA GLN A 436 -7.71 16.42 -4.50
C GLN A 436 -8.75 17.20 -3.67
N ILE A 437 -9.35 16.57 -2.65
CA ILE A 437 -10.28 17.26 -1.73
C ILE A 437 -9.55 18.35 -0.94
N LEU A 438 -8.33 18.08 -0.46
CA LEU A 438 -7.55 19.05 0.31
C LEU A 438 -6.82 20.09 -0.54
N GLY A 439 -6.67 19.85 -1.85
CA GLY A 439 -5.94 20.72 -2.78
C GLY A 439 -4.43 20.50 -2.78
N ASN A 440 -3.97 19.31 -2.40
CA ASN A 440 -2.56 18.92 -2.30
C ASN A 440 -2.15 17.99 -3.43
N ASN A 441 -0.84 17.84 -3.66
CA ASN A 441 -0.27 16.77 -4.47
C ASN A 441 -0.41 15.41 -3.78
N GLU A 442 -0.45 14.36 -4.59
CA GLU A 442 -0.72 13.01 -4.12
C GLU A 442 0.46 12.42 -3.32
N SER A 443 0.14 11.80 -2.18
CA SER A 443 1.03 10.98 -1.38
C SER A 443 2.41 11.62 -1.14
N VAL A 444 3.46 10.85 -1.38
CA VAL A 444 4.86 11.26 -1.38
C VAL A 444 5.35 11.68 -2.76
N GLU A 445 4.50 11.73 -3.78
CA GLU A 445 4.95 11.88 -5.17
C GLU A 445 5.42 13.32 -5.48
N PRO A 446 6.36 13.50 -6.42
CA PRO A 446 6.61 14.80 -7.02
C PRO A 446 5.40 15.25 -7.85
N TYR A 447 5.35 16.53 -8.23
CA TYR A 447 4.36 17.00 -9.20
C TYR A 447 4.59 16.31 -10.55
N THR A 448 3.58 15.61 -11.05
CA THR A 448 3.66 14.93 -12.35
C THR A 448 3.61 15.90 -13.53
N SER A 449 2.95 17.04 -13.35
CA SER A 449 2.86 18.12 -14.33
C SER A 449 2.47 19.43 -13.66
N ASN A 450 2.96 20.57 -14.18
CA ASN A 450 2.49 21.89 -13.73
C ASN A 450 1.16 22.31 -14.36
N ILE A 451 0.72 21.64 -15.43
CA ILE A 451 -0.63 21.81 -15.98
C ILE A 451 -1.18 20.46 -16.45
N TYR A 452 -2.36 20.10 -15.96
CA TYR A 452 -3.02 18.87 -16.35
C TYR A 452 -4.50 19.10 -16.61
N VAL A 453 -5.07 18.30 -17.51
CA VAL A 453 -6.50 18.34 -17.81
C VAL A 453 -7.21 17.35 -16.89
N ARG A 454 -8.11 17.86 -16.07
CA ARG A 454 -8.99 17.08 -15.23
C ARG A 454 -10.31 16.82 -15.97
N ARG A 455 -10.61 15.55 -16.20
CA ARG A 455 -11.91 15.10 -16.71
C ARG A 455 -12.83 14.80 -15.53
N VAL A 456 -13.96 15.48 -15.45
CA VAL A 456 -15.05 15.19 -14.52
C VAL A 456 -16.35 15.00 -15.32
N LEU A 457 -17.40 14.47 -14.68
CA LEU A 457 -18.69 14.27 -15.34
C LEU A 457 -19.28 15.55 -15.97
N SER A 458 -18.90 16.73 -15.46
CA SER A 458 -19.34 18.04 -15.97
C SER A 458 -18.46 18.64 -17.07
N GLY A 459 -17.35 17.99 -17.47
CA GLY A 459 -16.47 18.47 -18.53
C GLY A 459 -14.97 18.32 -18.24
N GLU A 460 -14.16 18.97 -19.06
CA GLU A 460 -12.70 19.01 -18.92
C GLU A 460 -12.24 20.37 -18.36
N PHE A 461 -11.47 20.34 -17.29
CA PHE A 461 -10.93 21.55 -16.63
C PHE A 461 -9.41 21.50 -16.64
N GLN A 462 -8.76 22.56 -17.09
CA GLN A 462 -7.31 22.71 -16.93
C GLN A 462 -7.02 23.09 -15.48
N VAL A 463 -6.23 22.26 -14.80
CA VAL A 463 -5.73 22.53 -13.45
C VAL A 463 -4.25 22.91 -13.59
N VAL A 464 -3.91 24.08 -13.07
CA VAL A 464 -2.53 24.58 -13.01
C VAL A 464 -1.99 24.35 -11.59
N ASN A 465 -0.71 24.01 -11.46
CA ASN A 465 -0.01 24.04 -10.18
C ASN A 465 -0.16 25.43 -9.55
N HIS A 466 -0.93 25.50 -8.47
CA HIS A 466 -1.31 26.77 -7.85
C HIS A 466 -0.11 27.49 -7.21
N HIS A 467 0.93 26.75 -6.80
CA HIS A 467 2.18 27.35 -6.30
C HIS A 467 2.92 28.06 -7.43
N LEU A 468 3.14 27.36 -8.55
CA LEU A 468 3.79 27.94 -9.72
C LEU A 468 3.00 29.13 -10.28
N LEU A 469 1.67 29.01 -10.37
CA LEU A 469 0.79 30.09 -10.81
C LEU A 469 0.99 31.34 -9.95
N LYS A 470 1.04 31.17 -8.63
CA LYS A 470 1.30 32.26 -7.69
C LYS A 470 2.68 32.88 -7.92
N ASP A 471 3.72 32.08 -8.04
CA ASP A 471 5.09 32.57 -8.26
C ASP A 471 5.23 33.34 -9.58
N LEU A 472 4.66 32.81 -10.67
CA LEU A 472 4.66 33.49 -11.96
C LEU A 472 3.83 34.79 -11.94
N THR A 473 2.76 34.83 -11.15
CA THR A 473 1.94 36.04 -10.98
C THR A 473 2.70 37.10 -10.18
N ASP A 474 3.34 36.71 -9.08
CA ASP A 474 4.14 37.60 -8.23
C ASP A 474 5.34 38.19 -8.99
N LEU A 475 5.90 37.43 -9.95
CA LEU A 475 6.96 37.90 -10.86
C LEU A 475 6.45 38.70 -12.06
N GLY A 476 5.13 38.87 -12.24
CA GLY A 476 4.54 39.52 -13.41
C GLY A 476 4.72 38.76 -14.72
N LEU A 477 5.04 37.47 -14.66
CA LEU A 477 5.30 36.60 -15.82
C LEU A 477 4.05 35.84 -16.30
N TRP A 478 2.99 35.77 -15.49
CA TRP A 478 1.78 35.03 -15.84
C TRP A 478 0.92 35.78 -16.88
N ASN A 479 0.76 35.16 -18.05
CA ASN A 479 -0.12 35.61 -19.14
C ASN A 479 -0.49 34.44 -20.05
N ASP A 480 -1.35 34.68 -21.06
CA ASP A 480 -1.80 33.64 -21.99
C ASP A 480 -0.65 33.00 -22.79
N VAL A 481 0.42 33.76 -23.08
CA VAL A 481 1.61 33.24 -23.77
C VAL A 481 2.35 32.24 -22.88
N MET A 482 2.58 32.58 -21.61
CA MET A 482 3.20 31.71 -20.62
C MET A 482 2.39 30.42 -20.43
N LYS A 483 1.07 30.53 -20.27
CA LYS A 483 0.18 29.38 -20.18
C LYS A 483 0.32 28.46 -21.40
N ASN A 484 0.29 29.02 -22.61
CA ASN A 484 0.42 28.24 -23.84
C ASN A 484 1.80 27.61 -23.98
N GLN A 485 2.87 28.27 -23.53
CA GLN A 485 4.22 27.70 -23.50
C GLN A 485 4.32 26.50 -22.55
N ILE A 486 3.73 26.58 -21.35
CA ILE A 486 3.71 25.45 -20.41
C ILE A 486 2.94 24.26 -21.02
N ILE A 487 1.79 24.52 -21.65
CA ILE A 487 1.02 23.48 -22.36
C ILE A 487 1.84 22.85 -23.49
N ALA A 488 2.50 23.67 -24.32
CA ALA A 488 3.32 23.20 -25.43
C ALA A 488 4.54 22.37 -24.97
N ASN A 489 5.01 22.60 -23.73
CA ASN A 489 6.06 21.82 -23.09
C ASN A 489 5.50 20.69 -22.20
N TYR A 490 4.26 20.25 -22.42
CA TYR A 490 3.62 19.16 -21.67
C TYR A 490 3.64 19.36 -20.15
N GLY A 491 3.51 20.61 -19.70
CA GLY A 491 3.55 20.98 -18.28
C GLY A 491 4.94 21.23 -17.70
N SER A 492 6.00 21.13 -18.49
CA SER A 492 7.34 21.50 -18.07
C SER A 492 7.59 23.00 -18.22
N ILE A 493 8.35 23.57 -17.27
CA ILE A 493 8.83 24.96 -17.30
C ILE A 493 10.31 25.09 -17.66
N GLN A 494 11.03 23.98 -17.81
CA GLN A 494 12.49 23.96 -17.96
C GLN A 494 12.97 24.73 -19.20
N ASN A 495 12.23 24.56 -20.31
CA ASN A 495 12.59 25.12 -21.61
C ASN A 495 12.03 26.54 -21.85
N ILE A 496 11.46 27.19 -20.83
CA ILE A 496 10.88 28.54 -20.95
C ILE A 496 11.94 29.56 -20.49
N PRO A 497 12.56 30.33 -21.40
CA PRO A 497 13.72 31.17 -21.06
C PRO A 497 13.39 32.34 -20.12
N SER A 498 12.13 32.79 -20.10
CA SER A 498 11.69 33.90 -19.23
C SER A 498 11.50 33.50 -17.77
N ILE A 499 11.48 32.20 -17.46
CA ILE A 499 11.35 31.71 -16.08
C ILE A 499 12.76 31.64 -15.46
N PRO A 500 12.99 32.23 -14.26
CA PRO A 500 14.27 32.14 -13.57
C PRO A 500 14.65 30.70 -13.23
N ASP A 501 15.94 30.35 -13.33
CA ASP A 501 16.40 28.97 -13.10
C ASP A 501 16.09 28.47 -11.69
N LYS A 502 16.16 29.34 -10.69
CA LYS A 502 15.75 29.01 -9.32
C LYS A 502 14.29 28.54 -9.20
N LEU A 503 13.39 29.07 -10.03
CA LEU A 503 11.98 28.63 -10.05
C LEU A 503 11.80 27.36 -10.89
N LYS A 504 12.71 27.04 -11.80
CA LYS A 504 12.70 25.78 -12.54
C LYS A 504 13.16 24.61 -11.67
N GLU A 505 14.06 24.85 -10.72
CA GLU A 505 14.53 23.81 -9.78
C GLU A 505 13.44 23.41 -8.76
N ILE A 506 12.55 24.34 -8.41
CA ILE A 506 11.43 24.15 -7.47
C ILE A 506 10.22 23.56 -8.20
#